data_AF-A0A2S7I350-F1
#
_entry.id   AF-A0A2S7I350-F1
#
_cell.length_a   1.000
_cell.length_b   1.000
_cell.length_c   1.000
_cell.angle_alpha   90.00
_cell.angle_beta   90.00
_cell.angle_gamma   90.00
#
_symmetry.space_group_name_H-M   'P 1'
#
loop_
_entity.id
_entity.type
_entity.pdbx_description
1 polymer ?
#
loop_
_entity_poly.entity_id
_entity_poly.type
_entity_poly.pdbx_seq_one_letter_code
_entity_poly.pdbx_strand_id
1 'polypeptide(L)'
;MERVNYLSEITNTLTEFPVFKNQKLNAEIYKMKLHISDYIYSIKQNNKAEQTKAYNNYTNSYKTIQTLKTSLPKDDLELLNRYLAKIKTNISLIDSFDSTESK
;
A
#
# COMPACT_ATOMS: atom_id res chain seq x y z
N MET A 1 -14.32 -10.53 11.02
CA MET A 1 -14.56 -9.11 11.32
C MET A 1 -13.28 -8.29 11.21
N GLU A 2 -12.14 -8.75 11.74
CA GLU A 2 -10.89 -7.98 11.75
C GLU A 2 -10.30 -7.67 10.37
N ARG A 3 -10.31 -8.64 9.42
CA ARG A 3 -9.86 -8.39 8.03
C ARG A 3 -10.59 -7.23 7.36
N VAL A 4 -11.89 -7.10 7.60
CA VAL A 4 -12.72 -6.00 7.04
C VAL A 4 -12.27 -4.65 7.62
N ASN A 5 -11.93 -4.59 8.90
CA ASN A 5 -11.42 -3.36 9.53
C ASN A 5 -10.10 -2.92 8.88
N TYR A 6 -9.14 -3.83 8.70
CA TYR A 6 -7.86 -3.50 8.05
C TYR A 6 -8.02 -3.08 6.59
N LEU A 7 -8.97 -3.68 5.85
CA LEU A 7 -9.33 -3.26 4.48
C LEU A 7 -9.92 -1.83 4.46
N SER A 8 -10.74 -1.46 5.44
CA SER A 8 -11.25 -0.09 5.57
C SER A 8 -10.14 0.89 5.97
N GLU A 9 -9.30 0.54 6.95
CA GLU A 9 -8.21 1.39 7.42
C GLU A 9 -7.17 1.68 6.33
N ILE A 10 -6.81 0.68 5.53
CA ILE A 10 -5.89 0.90 4.42
C ILE A 10 -6.53 1.81 3.36
N THR A 11 -7.81 1.62 3.04
CA THR A 11 -8.54 2.47 2.09
C THR A 11 -8.58 3.94 2.54
N ASN A 12 -8.83 4.18 3.83
CA ASN A 12 -8.77 5.52 4.42
C ASN A 12 -7.35 6.09 4.32
N THR A 13 -6.33 5.29 4.65
CA THR A 13 -4.92 5.70 4.55
C THR A 13 -4.51 6.07 3.12
N LEU A 14 -5.02 5.36 2.10
CA LEU A 14 -4.78 5.73 0.70
C LEU A 14 -5.46 7.06 0.35
N THR A 15 -6.66 7.30 0.88
CA THR A 15 -7.42 8.54 0.63
C THR A 15 -6.73 9.76 1.25
N GLU A 16 -6.24 9.61 2.48
CA GLU A 16 -5.56 10.66 3.25
C GLU A 16 -4.09 10.86 2.85
N PHE A 17 -3.55 10.02 1.95
CA PHE A 17 -2.14 10.04 1.60
C PHE A 17 -1.71 11.43 1.06
N PRO A 18 -0.68 12.05 1.66
CA PRO A 18 -0.29 13.42 1.31
C PRO A 18 0.31 13.53 -0.09
N VAL A 19 0.27 14.75 -0.64
CA VAL A 19 0.94 15.13 -1.89
C VAL A 19 2.20 15.89 -1.54
N PHE A 20 3.33 15.48 -2.11
CA PHE A 20 4.64 16.10 -1.89
C PHE A 20 4.99 17.09 -3.00
N LYS A 21 6.05 17.89 -2.83
CA LYS A 21 6.53 18.76 -3.92
C LYS A 21 7.11 17.98 -5.11
N ASN A 22 7.67 16.79 -4.86
CA ASN A 22 8.29 15.97 -5.90
C ASN A 22 7.21 15.26 -6.75
N GLN A 23 7.01 15.75 -7.98
CA GLN A 23 6.00 15.21 -8.89
C GLN A 23 6.26 13.74 -9.30
N LYS A 24 7.52 13.35 -9.49
CA LYS A 24 7.89 11.96 -9.82
C LYS A 24 7.52 11.02 -8.68
N LEU A 25 7.77 11.44 -7.44
CA LEU A 25 7.36 10.71 -6.24
C LEU A 25 5.83 10.58 -6.17
N ASN A 26 5.08 11.67 -6.38
CA ASN A 26 3.62 11.63 -6.36
C ASN A 26 3.04 10.70 -7.43
N ALA A 27 3.61 10.70 -8.64
CA ALA A 27 3.18 9.79 -9.70
C ALA A 27 3.39 8.32 -9.30
N GLU A 28 4.51 8.01 -8.63
CA GLU A 28 4.77 6.64 -8.15
C GLU A 28 3.88 6.27 -6.94
N ILE A 29 3.60 7.21 -6.04
CA ILE A 29 2.61 7.03 -4.96
C ILE A 29 1.23 6.73 -5.53
N TYR A 30 0.83 7.43 -6.59
CA TYR A 30 -0.46 7.18 -7.25
C TYR A 30 -0.54 5.75 -7.82
N LYS A 31 0.52 5.29 -8.52
CA LYS A 31 0.59 3.89 -8.99
C LYS A 31 0.51 2.90 -7.83
N MET A 32 1.26 3.14 -6.76
CA MET A 32 1.22 2.31 -5.56
C MET A 32 -0.21 2.23 -5.00
N LYS A 33 -0.93 3.35 -4.90
CA LYS A 33 -2.33 3.40 -4.44
C LYS A 33 -3.26 2.59 -5.34
N LEU A 34 -3.07 2.65 -6.66
CA LEU A 34 -3.83 1.83 -7.61
C LEU A 34 -3.57 0.33 -7.40
N HIS A 35 -2.31 -0.08 -7.29
CA HIS A 35 -1.95 -1.48 -7.07
C HIS A 35 -2.49 -2.03 -5.74
N ILE A 36 -2.53 -1.21 -4.69
CA ILE A 36 -3.16 -1.60 -3.42
C ILE A 36 -4.68 -1.72 -3.58
N SER A 37 -5.30 -0.86 -4.38
CA SER A 37 -6.74 -0.94 -4.68
C SER A 37 -7.07 -2.21 -5.45
N ASP A 38 -6.25 -2.57 -6.44
CA ASP A 38 -6.36 -3.84 -7.19
C ASP A 38 -6.21 -5.05 -6.26
N TYR A 39 -5.25 -5.00 -5.34
CA TYR A 39 -5.05 -6.03 -4.32
C TYR A 39 -6.29 -6.19 -3.43
N ILE A 40 -6.85 -5.10 -2.90
CA ILE A 40 -8.09 -5.11 -2.11
C ILE A 40 -9.26 -5.68 -2.92
N TYR A 41 -9.39 -5.28 -4.18
CA TYR A 41 -10.46 -5.77 -5.05
C TYR A 41 -10.33 -7.27 -5.34
N SER A 42 -9.12 -7.75 -5.63
CA SER A 42 -8.85 -9.17 -5.88
C SER A 42 -9.17 -10.06 -4.68
N ILE A 43 -8.96 -9.57 -3.45
CA ILE A 43 -9.39 -10.24 -2.22
C ILE A 43 -10.91 -10.41 -2.19
N LYS A 44 -11.65 -9.32 -2.47
CA LYS A 44 -13.13 -9.34 -2.48
C LYS A 44 -13.67 -10.32 -3.51
N GLN A 45 -12.96 -10.50 -4.62
CA GLN A 45 -13.32 -11.45 -5.68
C GLN A 45 -12.75 -12.86 -5.49
N ASN A 46 -12.06 -13.12 -4.38
CA ASN A 46 -11.33 -14.36 -4.13
C ASN A 46 -10.41 -14.79 -5.31
N ASN A 47 -9.80 -13.81 -5.99
CA ASN A 47 -8.93 -14.05 -7.13
C ASN A 47 -7.45 -13.98 -6.70
N LYS A 48 -6.89 -15.14 -6.34
CA LYS A 48 -5.51 -15.26 -5.83
C LYS A 48 -4.42 -14.90 -6.85
N ALA A 49 -4.68 -15.13 -8.14
CA ALA A 49 -3.73 -14.79 -9.19
C ALA A 49 -3.57 -13.27 -9.34
N GLU A 50 -4.70 -12.55 -9.42
CA GLU A 50 -4.67 -11.07 -9.46
C GLU A 50 -4.21 -10.48 -8.13
N GLN A 51 -4.52 -11.11 -6.98
CA GLN A 51 -3.99 -10.69 -5.67
C GLN A 51 -2.46 -10.72 -5.65
N THR A 52 -1.85 -11.83 -6.08
CA THR A 52 -0.39 -11.99 -6.12
C THR A 52 0.25 -10.97 -7.06
N LYS A 53 -0.34 -10.77 -8.24
CA LYS A 53 0.12 -9.78 -9.22
C LYS A 53 0.05 -8.35 -8.68
N ALA A 54 -1.06 -7.97 -8.08
CA ALA A 54 -1.26 -6.64 -7.50
C ALA A 54 -0.29 -6.40 -6.33
N TYR A 55 -0.06 -7.40 -5.47
CA TYR A 55 0.93 -7.34 -4.39
C TYR A 55 2.36 -7.11 -4.92
N ASN A 56 2.76 -7.81 -5.98
CA ASN A 56 4.07 -7.62 -6.61
C ASN A 56 4.22 -6.21 -7.20
N ASN A 57 3.18 -5.71 -7.86
CA ASN A 57 3.18 -4.36 -8.41
C ASN A 57 3.27 -3.29 -7.32
N TYR A 58 2.50 -3.44 -6.23
CA TYR A 58 2.62 -2.61 -5.03
C TYR A 58 4.07 -2.61 -4.51
N THR A 59 4.67 -3.79 -4.36
CA THR A 59 6.03 -3.94 -3.84
C THR A 59 7.07 -3.24 -4.72
N ASN A 60 6.90 -3.32 -6.04
CA ASN A 60 7.77 -2.64 -7.00
C ASN A 60 7.66 -1.12 -6.88
N SER A 61 6.44 -0.57 -6.82
CA SER A 61 6.25 0.86 -6.60
C SER A 61 6.79 1.33 -5.25
N TYR A 62 6.62 0.53 -4.19
CA TYR A 62 7.17 0.82 -2.87
C TYR A 62 8.70 0.96 -2.93
N LYS A 63 9.40 0.04 -3.62
CA LYS A 63 10.86 0.12 -3.81
C LYS A 63 11.27 1.38 -4.55
N THR A 64 10.57 1.73 -5.62
CA THR A 64 10.82 2.97 -6.39
C THR A 64 10.64 4.22 -5.50
N ILE A 65 9.62 4.25 -4.65
CA ILE A 65 9.40 5.32 -3.67
C ILE A 65 10.58 5.42 -2.69
N GLN A 66 11.16 4.30 -2.23
CA GLN A 66 12.34 4.31 -1.36
C GLN A 66 13.55 5.00 -2.02
N THR A 67 13.70 4.89 -3.33
CA THR A 67 14.76 5.57 -4.08
C THR A 67 14.46 7.07 -4.22
N LEU A 68 13.22 7.43 -4.55
CA LEU A 68 12.82 8.82 -4.82
C LEU A 68 12.76 9.70 -3.56
N LYS A 69 12.47 9.11 -2.39
CA LYS A 69 12.33 9.86 -1.13
C LYS A 69 13.62 10.51 -0.61
N THR A 70 14.78 10.09 -1.12
CA THR A 70 16.11 10.62 -0.72
C THR A 70 16.27 12.11 -0.96
N SER A 71 15.43 12.69 -1.83
CA SER A 71 15.41 14.12 -2.16
C SER A 71 14.47 14.96 -1.29
N LEU A 72 13.73 14.36 -0.35
CA LEU A 72 12.74 15.06 0.45
C LEU A 72 13.35 15.80 1.65
N PRO A 73 12.78 16.97 2.04
CA PRO A 73 13.01 17.55 3.34
C PRO A 73 12.68 16.58 4.47
N LYS A 74 13.31 16.77 5.64
CA LYS A 74 13.15 15.88 6.80
C LYS A 74 11.69 15.64 7.19
N ASP A 75 10.90 16.70 7.28
CA ASP A 75 9.50 16.61 7.72
C ASP A 75 8.63 15.86 6.71
N ASP A 76 8.82 16.11 5.41
CA ASP A 76 8.16 15.38 4.32
C ASP A 76 8.56 13.90 4.31
N LEU A 77 9.85 13.61 4.55
CA LEU A 77 10.37 12.25 4.63
C LEU A 77 9.76 11.48 5.81
N GLU A 78 9.65 12.10 6.98
CA GLU A 78 9.03 11.51 8.15
C GLU A 78 7.54 11.23 7.91
N LEU A 79 6.83 12.22 7.36
CA LEU A 79 5.43 12.08 6.97
C LEU A 79 5.24 10.93 5.97
N LEU A 80 6.04 10.86 4.92
CA LEU A 80 6.01 9.77 3.94
C LEU A 80 6.24 8.42 4.62
N ASN A 81 7.29 8.29 5.43
CA ASN A 81 7.64 7.03 6.08
C ASN A 81 6.54 6.54 7.01
N ARG A 82 5.85 7.43 7.73
CA ARG A 82 4.71 7.09 8.58
C ARG A 82 3.56 6.46 7.79
N TYR A 83 3.19 7.07 6.66
CA TYR A 83 2.13 6.52 5.80
C TYR A 83 2.54 5.18 5.17
N LEU A 84 3.78 5.07 4.70
CA LEU A 84 4.31 3.82 4.15
C LEU A 84 4.35 2.68 5.18
N ALA A 85 4.72 2.98 6.43
CA ALA A 85 4.68 2.02 7.52
C ALA A 85 3.25 1.54 7.82
N LYS A 86 2.28 2.47 7.86
CA LYS A 86 0.86 2.13 8.07
C LYS A 86 0.32 1.22 6.96
N ILE A 87 0.63 1.52 5.70
CA ILE A 87 0.27 0.66 4.56
C ILE A 87 0.87 -0.73 4.71
N LYS A 88 2.19 -0.81 4.98
CA LYS A 88 2.89 -2.09 5.11
C LYS A 88 2.29 -2.94 6.22
N THR A 89 2.05 -2.36 7.39
CA THR A 89 1.41 -3.04 8.53
C THR A 89 0.04 -3.57 8.16
N ASN A 90 -0.81 -2.76 7.54
CA ASN A 90 -2.17 -3.19 7.16
C ASN A 90 -2.14 -4.32 6.14
N ILE A 91 -1.26 -4.27 5.12
CA ILE A 91 -1.11 -5.37 4.15
C ILE A 91 -0.66 -6.66 4.84
N SER A 92 0.36 -6.58 5.71
CA SER A 92 0.82 -7.76 6.45
C SER A 92 -0.25 -8.37 7.36
N LEU A 93 -1.09 -7.53 7.98
CA LEU A 93 -2.23 -7.99 8.78
C LEU A 93 -3.32 -8.60 7.89
N ILE A 94 -3.59 -8.07 6.70
CA ILE A 94 -4.55 -8.65 5.76
C ILE A 94 -4.07 -10.03 5.26
N ASP A 95 -2.79 -10.15 4.89
CA ASP A 95 -2.20 -11.40 4.38
C ASP A 95 -2.11 -12.51 5.45
N SER A 96 -2.01 -12.15 6.73
CA SER A 96 -1.98 -13.15 7.81
C SER A 96 -3.29 -13.94 7.89
N PHE A 97 -4.42 -13.33 7.55
CA PHE A 97 -5.72 -14.01 7.49
C PHE A 97 -5.79 -15.03 6.34
N ASP A 98 -5.17 -14.74 5.19
CA ASP A 98 -5.11 -15.68 4.07
C ASP A 98 -4.25 -16.91 4.39
N SER A 99 -3.24 -16.75 5.26
CA SER A 99 -2.38 -17.85 5.70
C SER A 99 -3.06 -18.76 6.73
N THR A 100 -4.01 -18.22 7.51
CA THR A 100 -4.80 -19.00 8.48
C THR A 100 -5.97 -19.76 7.85
N GLU A 101 -6.50 -19.31 6.72
CA GLU A 101 -7.60 -20.00 6.00
C GLU A 101 -7.13 -21.22 5.18
N SER A 102 -5.82 -21.45 5.07
CA SER A 102 -5.22 -22.58 4.35
C SER A 102 -4.92 -23.82 5.23
N LYS A 103 -5.49 -23.90 6.43
CA LYS A 103 -5.35 -25.05 7.36
C LYS A 103 -6.68 -25.68 7.72
#